data_AF-A0AAW2M1L6-F1
#
_entry.id   AF-A0AAW2M1L6-F1
#
_cell.length_a   1.000
_cell.length_b   1.000
_cell.length_c   1.000
_cell.angle_alpha   90.00
_cell.angle_beta   90.00
_cell.angle_gamma   90.00
#
_symmetry.space_group_name_H-M   'P 1'
#
loop_
_entity.id
_entity.type
_entity.pdbx_description
1 polymer ?
#
loop_
_entity_poly.entity_id
_entity_poly.type
_entity_poly.pdbx_seq_one_letter_code
_entity_poly.pdbx_strand_id
1 'polypeptide(L)'
;MKNTVNEAIANAYGTRVQVFKSYVKSSTKRIEQLRMPENYQPPKFQQFNGHGDPRQHIAHFVETCSNVGTDGDLLVKQFALPLKNAAFDWYIDLQANSIDSWDDLQNKFFNCFYSTRRTVSMIELAN
;
A
#
# COMPACT_ATOMS: atom_id res chain seq x y z
N MET A 1 35.76 12.87 13.06
CA MET A 1 36.15 12.53 11.68
C MET A 1 34.88 12.38 10.88
N LYS A 2 34.67 13.31 9.95
CA LYS A 2 33.53 13.32 9.03
C LYS A 2 33.88 12.38 7.87
N ASN A 3 33.05 11.38 7.60
CA ASN A 3 33.29 10.42 6.53
C ASN A 3 33.06 11.11 5.17
N THR A 4 34.17 11.51 4.55
CA THR A 4 34.33 12.44 3.43
C THR A 4 33.89 11.90 2.06
N VAL A 5 33.06 10.86 2.00
CA VAL A 5 32.65 10.24 0.72
C VAL A 5 31.34 10.83 0.20
N ASN A 6 30.44 11.26 1.09
CA ASN A 6 29.12 11.77 0.69
C ASN A 6 29.16 13.20 0.14
N GLU A 7 30.14 14.03 0.55
CA GLU A 7 30.26 15.42 0.08
C GLU A 7 30.82 15.54 -1.35
N ALA A 8 31.57 14.55 -1.83
CA ALA A 8 32.17 14.59 -3.17
C ALA A 8 31.15 14.39 -4.31
N ILE A 9 30.04 13.71 -4.04
CA ILE A 9 29.02 13.40 -5.06
C ILE A 9 28.10 14.59 -5.32
N ALA A 10 27.94 15.49 -4.34
CA ALA A 10 27.00 16.61 -4.42
C ALA A 10 27.46 17.78 -5.31
N ASN A 11 28.77 17.91 -5.59
CA ASN A 11 29.32 19.11 -6.26
C ASN A 11 29.60 18.96 -7.77
N ALA A 12 29.39 17.79 -8.37
CA ALA A 12 29.69 17.59 -9.80
C ALA A 12 28.47 17.68 -10.73
N TYR A 13 27.25 17.51 -10.22
CA TYR A 13 26.05 17.53 -11.06
C TYR A 13 24.88 18.16 -10.29
N GLY A 14 24.51 19.38 -10.67
CA GLY A 14 23.34 20.12 -10.16
C GLY A 14 22.01 19.48 -10.54
N THR A 15 21.85 18.20 -10.24
CA THR A 15 20.63 17.43 -10.46
C THR A 15 19.92 17.32 -9.12
N ARG A 16 18.72 17.87 -9.06
CA ARG A 16 17.78 17.70 -7.95
C ARG A 16 17.69 16.21 -7.62
N VAL A 17 18.43 15.75 -6.61
CA VAL A 17 18.35 14.37 -6.14
C VAL A 17 16.93 14.23 -5.59
N GLN A 18 16.02 13.66 -6.37
CA GLN A 18 14.91 12.94 -5.77
C GLN A 18 15.60 11.88 -4.93
N VAL A 19 15.67 12.14 -3.63
CA VAL A 19 16.12 11.16 -2.66
C VAL A 19 15.21 9.97 -2.89
N PHE A 20 15.74 8.90 -3.51
CA PHE A 20 15.09 7.60 -3.45
C PHE A 20 15.01 7.28 -1.97
N LYS A 21 13.87 7.60 -1.34
CA LYS A 21 13.56 7.07 -0.02
C LYS A 21 13.63 5.56 -0.21
N SER A 22 14.52 4.91 0.54
CA SER A 22 14.54 3.46 0.55
C SER A 22 13.14 2.98 0.95
N TYR A 23 12.57 2.07 0.14
CA TYR A 23 11.27 1.50 0.48
C TYR A 23 11.40 0.74 1.80
N VAL A 24 10.66 1.19 2.81
CA VAL A 24 10.52 0.51 4.10
C VAL A 24 9.10 -0.04 4.16
N LYS A 25 8.99 -1.32 4.53
CA LYS A 25 7.70 -2.00 4.65
C LYS A 25 6.82 -1.34 5.71
N SER A 26 5.55 -1.15 5.37
CA SER A 26 4.57 -0.46 6.23
C SER A 26 3.90 -1.39 7.25
N SER A 27 3.97 -2.71 7.05
CA SER A 27 3.46 -3.73 7.98
C SER A 27 4.42 -3.95 9.16
N THR A 28 3.92 -4.43 10.30
CA THR A 28 4.77 -4.77 11.45
C THR A 28 5.62 -6.02 11.20
N LYS A 29 6.77 -6.12 11.88
CA LYS A 29 7.71 -7.26 11.76
C LYS A 29 7.05 -8.63 11.98
N ARG A 30 6.04 -8.70 12.86
CA ARG A 30 5.26 -9.91 13.14
C ARG A 30 4.59 -10.44 11.87
N ILE A 31 3.95 -9.55 11.11
CA ILE A 31 3.29 -9.86 9.82
C ILE A 31 4.34 -10.22 8.75
N GLU A 32 5.47 -9.51 8.72
CA GLU A 32 6.56 -9.78 7.78
C GLU A 32 7.15 -11.18 7.98
N GLN A 33 7.22 -11.67 9.21
CA GLN A 33 7.80 -12.96 9.56
C GLN A 33 6.85 -14.15 9.37
N LEU A 34 5.56 -13.92 9.10
CA LEU A 34 4.59 -14.99 8.83
C LEU A 34 5.02 -15.83 7.62
N ARG A 35 4.91 -17.15 7.74
CA ARG A 35 5.12 -18.07 6.63
C ARG A 35 3.81 -18.26 5.88
N MET A 36 3.87 -18.19 4.56
CA MET A 36 2.76 -18.64 3.73
C MET A 36 2.61 -20.16 3.84
N PRO A 37 1.40 -20.71 3.63
CA PRO A 37 1.20 -22.16 3.60
C PRO A 37 2.15 -22.86 2.63
N GLU A 38 2.50 -24.11 2.95
CA GLU A 38 3.28 -24.96 2.04
C GLU A 38 2.50 -25.12 0.73
N ASN A 39 3.17 -24.89 -0.41
CA ASN A 39 2.60 -24.86 -1.76
C ASN A 39 1.71 -23.65 -2.11
N TYR A 40 1.80 -22.55 -1.36
CA TYR A 40 1.13 -21.31 -1.73
C TYR A 40 1.49 -20.85 -3.15
N GLN A 41 0.46 -20.66 -3.97
CA GLN A 41 0.54 -20.01 -5.27
C GLN A 41 -0.20 -18.69 -5.17
N PRO A 42 0.43 -17.54 -5.48
CA PRO A 42 -0.26 -16.26 -5.50
C PRO A 42 -1.51 -16.30 -6.38
N PRO A 43 -2.70 -15.99 -5.84
CA PRO A 43 -3.90 -15.88 -6.65
C PRO A 43 -3.76 -14.81 -7.73
N LYS A 44 -4.54 -14.95 -8.80
CA LYS A 44 -4.70 -13.87 -9.78
C LYS A 44 -5.65 -12.83 -9.20
N PHE A 45 -5.08 -11.73 -8.71
CA PHE A 45 -5.87 -10.64 -8.17
C PHE A 45 -6.42 -9.71 -9.27
N GLN A 46 -7.66 -9.26 -9.08
CA GLN A 46 -8.14 -8.07 -9.76
C GLN A 46 -7.33 -6.85 -9.28
N GLN A 47 -6.69 -6.18 -10.21
CA GLN A 47 -5.82 -5.05 -9.91
C GLN A 47 -6.62 -3.80 -9.56
N PHE A 48 -6.20 -3.06 -8.53
CA PHE A 48 -6.78 -1.79 -8.12
C PHE A 48 -5.76 -0.66 -8.30
N ASN A 49 -6.13 0.36 -9.08
CA ASN A 49 -5.26 1.48 -9.42
C ASN A 49 -5.59 2.78 -8.67
N GLY A 50 -6.44 2.70 -7.64
CA GLY A 50 -6.95 3.87 -6.90
C GLY A 50 -8.32 4.35 -7.38
N HIS A 51 -8.87 3.79 -8.47
CA HIS A 51 -10.18 4.15 -9.02
C HIS A 51 -11.16 2.99 -8.87
N GLY A 52 -12.45 3.29 -8.68
CA GLY A 52 -13.50 2.29 -8.48
C GLY A 52 -14.08 2.36 -7.07
N ASP A 53 -14.82 1.33 -6.63
CA ASP A 53 -15.36 1.24 -5.26
C ASP A 53 -14.36 0.49 -4.38
N PRO A 54 -13.74 1.16 -3.39
CA PRO A 54 -12.83 0.52 -2.45
C PRO A 54 -13.47 -0.67 -1.72
N ARG A 55 -14.77 -0.63 -1.43
CA ARG A 55 -15.48 -1.72 -0.74
C ARG A 55 -15.61 -2.96 -1.62
N GLN A 56 -15.92 -2.77 -2.90
CA GLN A 56 -15.94 -3.88 -3.87
C GLN A 56 -14.54 -4.49 -4.02
N HIS A 57 -13.50 -3.65 -4.06
CA HIS A 57 -12.12 -4.14 -4.11
C HIS A 57 -11.78 -5.02 -2.91
N ILE A 58 -12.08 -4.57 -1.68
CA ILE A 58 -11.87 -5.34 -0.46
C ILE A 58 -12.64 -6.67 -0.49
N ALA A 59 -13.91 -6.66 -0.89
CA ALA A 59 -14.71 -7.88 -0.98
C ALA A 59 -14.11 -8.90 -1.95
N HIS A 60 -13.73 -8.47 -3.15
CA HIS A 60 -13.08 -9.34 -4.14
C HIS A 60 -11.71 -9.85 -3.67
N PHE A 61 -10.93 -9.01 -2.98
CA PHE A 61 -9.64 -9.41 -2.43
C PHE A 61 -9.81 -10.52 -1.38
N VAL A 62 -10.71 -10.35 -0.41
CA VAL A 62 -10.97 -11.36 0.64
C VAL A 62 -11.47 -12.67 0.02
N GLU A 63 -12.40 -12.61 -0.92
CA GLU A 63 -12.89 -13.80 -1.63
C GLU A 63 -11.73 -14.53 -2.35
N THR A 64 -10.85 -13.77 -3.01
CA THR A 64 -9.67 -14.32 -3.70
C THR A 64 -8.69 -14.99 -2.74
N CYS A 65 -8.52 -14.44 -1.54
CA CYS A 65 -7.65 -14.99 -0.50
C CYS A 65 -8.29 -16.15 0.29
N SER A 66 -9.59 -16.43 0.12
CA SER A 66 -10.33 -17.39 0.95
C SER A 66 -9.75 -18.81 0.88
N ASN A 67 -9.07 -19.17 -0.21
CA ASN A 67 -8.37 -20.45 -0.38
C ASN A 67 -7.07 -20.58 0.44
N VAL A 68 -6.56 -19.48 1.00
CA VAL A 68 -5.29 -19.39 1.74
C VAL A 68 -5.55 -19.18 3.25
N GLY A 69 -6.83 -19.02 3.62
CA GLY A 69 -7.30 -18.68 4.96
C GLY A 69 -7.62 -17.19 5.12
N THR A 70 -8.61 -16.87 5.94
CA THR A 70 -9.02 -15.50 6.28
C THR A 70 -8.29 -14.98 7.53
N ASP A 71 -7.07 -15.46 7.79
CA ASP A 71 -6.23 -14.92 8.86
C ASP A 71 -5.89 -13.47 8.49
N GLY A 72 -6.30 -12.54 9.33
CA GLY A 72 -6.14 -11.10 9.09
C GLY A 72 -4.70 -10.71 8.78
N ASP A 73 -3.71 -11.35 9.39
CA ASP A 73 -2.32 -11.00 9.12
C ASP A 73 -1.83 -11.52 7.77
N LEU A 74 -2.32 -12.69 7.33
CA LEU A 74 -2.07 -13.19 5.98
C LEU A 74 -2.73 -12.31 4.92
N LEU A 75 -3.90 -11.72 5.21
CA LEU A 75 -4.53 -10.74 4.35
C LEU A 75 -3.67 -9.48 4.23
N VAL A 76 -3.16 -8.94 5.35
CA VAL A 76 -2.25 -7.78 5.31
C VAL A 76 -1.01 -8.06 4.48
N LYS A 77 -0.39 -9.24 4.67
CA LYS A 77 0.83 -9.63 3.96
C LYS A 77 0.65 -9.65 2.43
N GLN A 78 -0.54 -9.99 1.96
CA GLN A 78 -0.87 -10.11 0.53
C GLN A 78 -1.42 -8.84 -0.10
N PHE A 79 -1.88 -7.86 0.70
CA PHE A 79 -2.67 -6.74 0.19
C PHE A 79 -1.95 -5.85 -0.82
N ALA A 80 -0.61 -5.82 -0.84
CA ALA A 80 0.14 -5.07 -1.83
C ALA A 80 0.07 -5.66 -3.26
N LEU A 81 -0.19 -6.97 -3.39
CA LEU A 81 -0.21 -7.71 -4.67
C LEU A 81 -1.28 -7.23 -5.67
N PRO A 82 -2.52 -6.91 -5.27
CA PRO A 82 -3.50 -6.32 -6.18
C PRO A 82 -3.26 -4.85 -6.53
N LEU A 83 -2.35 -4.13 -5.86
CA LEU A 83 -2.26 -2.68 -6.01
C LEU A 83 -1.35 -2.28 -7.17
N LYS A 84 -1.76 -1.26 -7.92
CA LYS A 84 -0.93 -0.63 -8.96
C LYS A 84 -1.07 0.89 -8.96
N ASN A 85 -0.12 1.57 -9.59
CA ASN A 85 -0.12 3.02 -9.78
C ASN A 85 -0.39 3.74 -8.44
N ALA A 86 -1.30 4.73 -8.44
CA ALA A 86 -1.64 5.54 -7.27
C ALA A 86 -2.00 4.73 -6.01
N ALA A 87 -2.57 3.53 -6.15
CA ALA A 87 -2.86 2.67 -5.01
C ALA A 87 -1.59 2.04 -4.42
N PHE A 88 -0.65 1.64 -5.27
CA PHE A 88 0.63 1.12 -4.81
C PHE A 88 1.51 2.24 -4.24
N ASP A 89 1.51 3.42 -4.87
CA ASP A 89 2.21 4.61 -4.38
C ASP A 89 1.74 4.98 -2.96
N TRP A 90 0.42 5.03 -2.74
CA TRP A 90 -0.16 5.22 -1.41
C TRP A 90 0.35 4.18 -0.40
N TYR A 91 0.37 2.91 -0.78
CA TYR A 91 0.76 1.82 0.12
C TYR A 91 2.22 1.95 0.56
N ILE A 92 3.14 2.29 -0.37
CA ILE A 92 4.56 2.44 -0.04
C ILE A 92 4.88 3.74 0.70
N ASP A 93 4.00 4.74 0.62
CA ASP A 93 4.10 6.01 1.34
C ASP A 93 3.57 5.92 2.79
N LEU A 94 2.90 4.81 3.16
CA LEU A 94 2.48 4.58 4.54
C LEU A 94 3.69 4.50 5.48
N GLN A 95 3.55 5.10 6.66
CA GLN A 95 4.58 5.06 7.69
C GLN A 95 4.99 3.60 8.02
N ALA A 96 6.29 3.38 8.20
CA ALA A 96 6.84 2.08 8.56
C ALA A 96 6.18 1.53 9.83
N ASN A 97 5.87 0.23 9.85
CA ASN A 97 5.19 -0.46 10.96
C ASN A 97 3.84 0.16 11.39
N SER A 98 3.17 0.90 10.50
CA SER A 98 1.87 1.53 10.82
C SER A 98 0.66 0.63 10.60
N ILE A 99 0.84 -0.55 10.01
CA ILE A 99 -0.20 -1.56 9.80
C ILE A 99 0.10 -2.76 10.69
N ASP A 100 -0.68 -2.95 11.76
CA ASP A 100 -0.52 -4.07 12.69
C ASP A 100 -1.65 -5.10 12.62
N SER A 101 -2.75 -4.78 11.94
CA SER A 101 -3.91 -5.65 11.75
C SER A 101 -4.58 -5.43 10.40
N TRP A 102 -5.45 -6.37 10.02
CA TRP A 102 -6.31 -6.22 8.85
C TRP A 102 -7.25 -5.01 8.96
N ASP A 103 -7.82 -4.78 10.16
CA ASP A 103 -8.69 -3.63 10.41
C ASP A 103 -7.96 -2.30 10.25
N ASP A 104 -6.70 -2.19 10.72
CA ASP A 104 -5.87 -1.00 10.50
C ASP A 104 -5.66 -0.72 9.02
N LEU A 105 -5.36 -1.77 8.26
CA LEU A 105 -5.16 -1.67 6.81
C LEU A 105 -6.45 -1.19 6.12
N GLN A 106 -7.59 -1.81 6.43
CA GLN A 106 -8.88 -1.46 5.84
C GLN A 106 -9.25 -0.01 6.15
N ASN A 107 -9.08 0.42 7.41
CA ASN A 107 -9.37 1.79 7.83
C ASN A 107 -8.52 2.80 7.06
N LYS A 108 -7.21 2.58 6.94
CA LYS A 108 -6.32 3.46 6.16
C LYS A 108 -6.70 3.47 4.69
N PHE A 109 -6.99 2.31 4.11
CA PHE A 109 -7.36 2.16 2.70
C PHE A 109 -8.66 2.92 2.39
N PHE A 110 -9.70 2.74 3.21
CA PHE A 110 -10.96 3.48 3.05
C PHE A 110 -10.78 4.98 3.29
N ASN A 111 -10.01 5.40 4.28
CA ASN A 111 -9.73 6.82 4.49
C ASN A 111 -9.07 7.47 3.26
N CYS A 112 -8.22 6.74 2.54
CA CYS A 112 -7.60 7.26 1.31
C CYS A 112 -8.54 7.24 0.11
N PHE A 113 -9.13 6.09 -0.24
CA PHE A 113 -9.82 5.90 -1.52
C PHE A 113 -11.35 6.05 -1.44
N TYR A 114 -11.92 6.13 -0.24
CA TYR A 114 -13.34 6.45 -0.05
C TYR A 114 -13.57 7.96 0.03
N SER A 115 -12.61 8.69 0.60
CA SER A 115 -12.68 10.15 0.73
C SER A 115 -12.63 10.87 -0.62
N THR A 116 -11.91 10.32 -1.60
CA THR A 116 -11.85 10.85 -2.98
C THR A 116 -13.17 10.73 -3.75
N ARG A 117 -14.15 9.95 -3.28
CA ARG A 117 -15.51 9.91 -3.86
C ARG A 117 -16.40 11.06 -3.40
N ARG A 118 -16.05 11.79 -2.34
CA ARG A 118 -16.87 12.93 -1.85
C ARG A 118 -16.53 14.27 -2.49
N THR A 119 -15.60 14.32 -3.44
CA THR A 119 -15.52 15.45 -4.37
C THR A 119 -16.58 15.29 -5.48
N VAL A 120 -17.83 15.02 -5.11
CA VAL A 120 -18.96 15.33 -5.99
C VAL A 120 -19.09 16.85 -5.93
N SER A 121 -18.40 17.48 -6.88
CA SER A 121 -18.72 18.75 -7.53
C SER A 121 -19.63 19.71 -6.75
N MET A 122 -19.07 20.78 -6.16
CA MET A 122 -19.85 21.95 -5.72
C MET A 122 -20.56 22.69 -6.88
N ILE A 123 -20.59 22.13 -8.10
CA ILE A 123 -21.26 22.73 -9.27
C ILE A 123 -22.72 22.23 -9.41
N GLU A 124 -23.16 21.20 -8.68
CA GLU A 124 -24.54 20.69 -8.80
C GLU A 124 -25.57 21.28 -7.81
N LEU A 125 -25.16 22.19 -6.91
CA LEU A 125 -26.07 22.81 -5.91
C LEU A 125 -26.52 24.24 -6.26
N ALA A 126 -26.38 24.66 -7.51
CA ALA A 126 -26.73 26.01 -7.96
C ALA A 126 -27.81 26.05 -9.06
N ASN A 127 -28.82 25.18 -8.98
CA ASN A 127 -30.03 25.26 -9.82
C ASN A 127 -31.29 25.43 -8.96
#